data_AF-A0A9J2P5X4-F1
#
_entry.id   AF-A0A9J2P5X4-F1
#
_cell.length_a   1.000
_cell.length_b   1.000
_cell.length_c   1.000
_cell.angle_alpha   90.00
_cell.angle_beta   90.00
_cell.angle_gamma   90.00
#
_symmetry.space_group_name_H-M   'P 1'
#
loop_
_entity.id
_entity.type
_entity.pdbx_description
1 polymer ?
#
loop_
_entity_poly.entity_id
_entity_poly.type
_entity_poly.pdbx_seq_one_letter_code
_entity_poly.pdbx_strand_id
1 'polypeptide(L)'
;MKRSAASVKSLPHYEDVCRTIIRNNFEPIIAFEKNGTLVEVQQDSQHRLVTTLVECERQFSYGCHGIDTSIYSSECITLYEYRKAYVRRIGTTMNFVEGLIKVNVATFYMSL
;
A
#
# COMPACT_ATOMS: atom_id res chain seq x y z
N MET A 1 -28.77 6.17 -18.07
CA MET A 1 -27.89 7.14 -18.76
C MET A 1 -26.46 6.61 -18.73
N LYS A 2 -25.91 6.16 -19.86
CA LYS A 2 -24.52 5.72 -19.99
C LYS A 2 -23.62 6.96 -20.08
N ARG A 3 -22.77 7.23 -19.08
CA ARG A 3 -21.72 8.25 -19.19
C ARG A 3 -20.65 7.71 -20.14
N SER A 4 -20.55 8.27 -21.35
CA SER A 4 -19.49 7.95 -22.30
C SER A 4 -18.15 8.45 -21.75
N ALA A 5 -17.14 7.57 -21.71
CA ALA A 5 -15.77 7.87 -21.28
C ALA A 5 -15.01 8.89 -22.18
N ALA A 6 -15.69 9.51 -23.15
CA ALA A 6 -15.09 10.30 -24.23
C ALA A 6 -14.72 11.76 -23.86
N SER A 7 -14.73 12.15 -22.58
CA SER A 7 -14.41 13.51 -22.17
C SER A 7 -13.61 13.58 -20.88
N VAL A 8 -12.61 12.71 -20.73
CA VAL A 8 -11.51 12.96 -19.79
C VAL A 8 -10.38 13.55 -20.62
N LYS A 9 -10.17 14.87 -20.53
CA LYS A 9 -8.95 15.49 -21.08
C LYS A 9 -7.76 14.75 -20.52
N SER A 10 -6.85 14.30 -21.38
CA SER A 10 -5.57 13.72 -20.94
C SER A 10 -4.88 14.73 -20.02
N LEU A 11 -4.52 14.29 -18.83
CA LEU A 11 -3.70 15.09 -17.93
C LEU A 11 -2.36 15.40 -18.62
N PRO A 12 -1.77 16.58 -18.38
CA PRO A 12 -0.42 16.86 -18.85
C PRO A 12 0.55 15.78 -18.34
N HIS A 13 1.62 15.54 -19.09
CA HIS A 13 2.66 14.61 -18.64
C HIS A 13 3.20 15.07 -17.29
N TYR A 14 3.15 14.18 -16.30
CA TYR A 14 3.70 14.39 -14.97
C TYR A 14 4.69 13.27 -14.68
N GLU A 15 5.78 13.62 -13.99
CA GLU A 15 6.74 12.66 -13.48
C GLU A 15 6.53 12.47 -11.98
N ASP A 16 6.52 11.22 -11.54
CA ASP A 16 6.33 10.91 -10.13
C ASP A 16 7.61 11.20 -9.34
N VAL A 17 7.49 11.92 -8.22
CA VAL A 17 8.59 12.18 -7.28
C VAL A 17 9.15 10.87 -6.71
N CYS A 18 8.26 9.91 -6.47
CA CYS A 18 8.58 8.57 -6.00
C CYS A 18 8.01 7.53 -6.96
N ARG A 19 8.88 6.67 -7.49
CA ARG A 19 8.42 5.53 -8.28
C ARG A 19 7.59 4.60 -7.41
N THR A 20 6.44 4.22 -7.95
CA THR A 20 5.39 3.56 -7.17
C THR A 20 4.92 2.30 -7.89
N ILE A 21 4.83 1.19 -7.15
CA ILE A 21 4.21 -0.05 -7.59
C ILE A 21 2.77 -0.05 -7.09
N ILE A 22 1.81 -0.20 -8.01
CA ILE A 22 0.39 -0.33 -7.68
C ILE A 22 -0.08 -1.73 -8.09
N ARG A 23 -0.54 -2.52 -7.13
CA ARG A 23 -1.15 -3.83 -7.38
C ARG A 23 -2.63 -3.78 -7.00
N ASN A 24 -3.46 -3.80 -8.02
CA ASN A 24 -4.91 -3.88 -7.85
C ASN A 24 -5.34 -5.30 -7.50
N ASN A 25 -6.47 -5.44 -6.80
CA ASN A 25 -7.05 -6.73 -6.41
C ASN A 25 -6.07 -7.63 -5.65
N PHE A 26 -5.24 -7.03 -4.78
CA PHE A 26 -4.30 -7.75 -3.94
C PHE A 26 -5.03 -8.41 -2.78
N GLU A 27 -4.72 -9.69 -2.57
CA GLU A 27 -5.29 -10.53 -1.52
C GLU A 27 -4.18 -10.94 -0.56
N PRO A 28 -3.95 -10.18 0.54
CA PRO A 28 -2.90 -10.50 1.48
C PRO A 28 -3.23 -11.81 2.19
N ILE A 29 -2.27 -12.75 2.20
CA ILE A 29 -2.37 -13.99 3.00
C ILE A 29 -1.68 -13.79 4.36
N ILE A 30 -0.70 -12.89 4.42
CA ILE A 30 0.05 -12.53 5.62
C ILE A 30 0.08 -11.00 5.72
N ALA A 31 -0.07 -10.47 6.92
CA ALA A 31 0.03 -9.04 7.19
C ALA A 31 0.54 -8.76 8.61
N PHE A 32 0.93 -7.51 8.86
CA PHE A 32 1.16 -7.02 10.21
C PHE A 32 -0.14 -6.48 10.80
N GLU A 33 -0.50 -6.94 11.99
CA GLU A 33 -1.57 -6.36 12.79
C GLU A 33 -1.14 -5.00 13.39
N LYS A 34 -2.09 -4.19 13.85
CA LYS A 34 -1.86 -2.91 14.52
C LYS A 34 -0.86 -2.96 15.68
N ASN A 35 -0.76 -4.08 16.39
CA ASN A 35 0.20 -4.30 17.47
C ASN A 35 1.62 -4.70 16.97
N GLY A 36 1.84 -4.79 15.66
CA GLY A 36 3.10 -5.22 15.05
C GLY A 36 3.27 -6.73 14.91
N THR A 37 2.30 -7.54 15.35
CA THR A 37 2.35 -9.00 15.22
C THR A 37 2.11 -9.40 13.77
N LEU A 38 2.90 -10.36 13.27
CA LEU A 38 2.68 -10.98 11.98
C LEU A 38 1.55 -12.03 12.08
N VAL A 39 0.52 -11.89 11.24
CA VAL A 39 -0.71 -12.70 11.27
C VAL A 39 -1.05 -13.24 9.89
N GLU A 40 -1.75 -14.37 9.87
CA GLU A 40 -2.43 -14.88 8.67
C GLU A 40 -3.75 -14.14 8.51
N VAL A 41 -4.10 -13.82 7.27
CA VAL A 41 -5.37 -13.18 6.91
C VAL A 41 -6.27 -14.22 6.26
N GLN A 42 -7.51 -14.32 6.69
CA GLN A 42 -8.49 -15.26 6.13
C GLN A 42 -8.80 -14.88 4.68
N GLN A 43 -8.67 -15.85 3.77
CA GLN A 43 -8.94 -15.72 2.33
C GLN A 43 -9.71 -16.94 1.83
N ASP A 44 -10.97 -17.06 2.24
CA ASP A 44 -11.85 -18.19 1.91
C ASP A 44 -13.28 -17.73 1.53
N SER A 45 -14.22 -18.67 1.48
CA SER A 45 -15.62 -18.39 1.11
C SER A 45 -16.41 -17.63 2.17
N GLN A 46 -15.96 -17.60 3.43
CA GLN A 46 -16.63 -16.89 4.51
C GLN A 46 -16.11 -15.45 4.64
N HIS A 47 -14.79 -15.28 4.61
CA HIS A 47 -14.16 -13.97 4.68
C HIS A 47 -13.01 -13.86 3.68
N ARG A 48 -12.99 -12.73 2.97
CA ARG A 48 -11.97 -12.42 1.97
C ARG A 48 -11.65 -10.94 2.02
N LEU A 49 -10.36 -10.60 2.04
CA LEU A 49 -9.92 -9.21 1.94
C LEU A 49 -9.24 -8.99 0.59
N VAL A 50 -9.81 -8.07 -0.19
CA VAL A 50 -9.25 -7.57 -1.44
C VAL A 50 -8.94 -6.09 -1.27
N THR A 51 -7.73 -5.67 -1.62
CA THR A 51 -7.31 -4.26 -1.52
C THR A 51 -6.44 -3.86 -2.71
N THR A 52 -6.24 -2.56 -2.90
CA THR A 52 -5.12 -2.07 -3.72
C THR A 52 -3.90 -1.93 -2.80
N LEU A 53 -2.78 -2.50 -3.22
CA LEU A 53 -1.49 -2.34 -2.56
C LEU A 53 -0.69 -1.29 -3.32
N VAL A 54 -0.19 -0.27 -2.61
CA VAL A 54 0.64 0.80 -3.16
C VAL A 54 1.95 0.86 -2.39
N GLU A 55 3.09 0.67 -3.04
CA GLU A 55 4.41 0.63 -2.39
C GLU A 55 5.48 1.37 -3.21
N CYS A 56 6.52 1.88 -2.54
CA CYS A 56 7.67 2.49 -3.23
C CYS A 56 8.43 1.42 -4.04
N GLU A 57 8.77 1.72 -5.30
CA GLU A 57 9.58 0.86 -6.18
C GLU A 57 11.07 0.90 -5.76
N ARG A 58 11.42 0.25 -4.65
CA ARG A 58 12.75 0.25 -3.99
C ARG A 58 13.25 1.66 -3.60
N GLN A 59 13.95 1.75 -2.47
CA GLN A 59 14.66 2.97 -2.08
C GLN A 59 15.83 3.18 -3.06
N PHE A 60 15.64 4.02 -4.07
CA PHE A 60 16.76 4.49 -4.87
C PHE A 60 17.73 5.21 -3.94
N SER A 61 19.01 4.84 -4.01
CA SER A 61 20.11 5.39 -3.20
C SER A 61 20.42 6.88 -3.48
N TYR A 62 19.60 7.56 -4.28
CA TYR A 62 19.88 8.89 -4.85
C TYR A 62 18.83 9.96 -4.50
N GLY A 63 17.96 9.71 -3.52
CA GLY A 63 16.90 10.64 -3.13
C GLY A 63 15.68 10.63 -4.06
N CYS A 64 14.72 11.50 -3.77
CA CYS A 64 13.48 11.61 -4.53
C CYS A 64 13.66 12.45 -5.82
N HIS A 65 12.91 12.13 -6.86
CA HIS A 65 13.02 12.82 -8.14
C HIS A 65 12.59 14.29 -8.02
N GLY A 66 13.39 15.21 -8.56
CA GLY A 66 13.11 16.65 -8.53
C GLY A 66 13.52 17.39 -7.24
N ILE A 67 14.13 16.70 -6.27
CA ILE A 67 14.67 17.34 -5.05
C ILE A 67 16.12 17.77 -5.26
N ASP A 68 16.45 18.99 -4.84
CA ASP A 68 17.84 19.49 -4.84
C ASP A 68 18.64 18.81 -3.73
N THR A 69 19.41 17.80 -4.12
CA THR A 69 20.22 16.99 -3.22
C THR A 69 21.48 17.70 -2.69
N SER A 70 21.77 18.91 -3.16
CA SER A 70 22.86 19.73 -2.59
C SER A 70 22.44 20.46 -1.31
N ILE A 71 21.14 20.67 -1.12
CA ILE A 71 20.56 21.39 0.01
C ILE A 71 19.76 20.45 0.90
N TYR A 72 19.01 19.51 0.30
CA TYR A 72 18.04 18.68 1.01
C TYR A 72 18.37 17.20 0.88
N SER A 73 18.13 16.47 1.98
CA SER A 73 18.07 15.01 1.92
C SER A 73 16.62 14.57 1.73
N SER A 74 16.38 13.53 0.92
CA SER A 74 15.01 13.06 0.66
C SER A 74 14.88 11.55 0.60
N GLU A 75 13.72 11.06 1.03
CA GLU A 75 13.39 9.63 1.03
C GLU A 75 11.94 9.39 0.61
N CYS A 76 11.73 8.38 -0.24
CA CYS A 76 10.42 7.86 -0.60
C CYS A 76 9.93 6.87 0.46
N ILE A 77 8.87 7.24 1.17
CA ILE A 77 8.24 6.41 2.20
C ILE A 77 6.89 5.88 1.73
N THR A 78 6.52 4.69 2.20
CA THR A 78 5.20 4.10 1.96
C THR A 78 4.28 4.41 3.13
N LEU A 79 3.16 5.07 2.83
CA LEU A 79 2.09 5.32 3.79
C LEU A 79 1.17 4.11 3.88
N TYR A 80 0.57 3.95 5.06
CA TYR A 80 -0.30 2.83 5.36
C TYR A 80 -1.57 3.29 6.08
N GLU A 81 -2.58 2.43 6.01
CA GLU A 81 -3.79 2.54 6.81
C GLU A 81 -4.06 1.20 7.52
N TYR A 82 -4.96 1.22 8.50
CA TYR A 82 -5.43 0.01 9.15
C TYR A 82 -6.79 -0.41 8.59
N ARG A 83 -6.86 -1.64 8.08
CA ARG A 83 -8.08 -2.26 7.55
C ARG A 83 -8.53 -3.41 8.45
N LYS A 84 -9.84 -3.55 8.62
CA LYS A 84 -10.43 -4.70 9.31
C LYS A 84 -10.24 -5.97 8.47
N ALA A 85 -9.85 -7.05 9.11
CA ALA A 85 -9.73 -8.37 8.50
C ALA A 85 -9.91 -9.47 9.55
N TYR A 86 -10.27 -10.67 9.12
CA TYR A 86 -10.23 -11.85 9.99
C TYR A 86 -8.81 -12.41 9.97
N VAL A 87 -8.21 -12.51 11.15
CA VAL A 87 -6.79 -12.86 11.31
C VAL A 87 -6.58 -13.93 12.37
N ARG A 88 -5.46 -14.64 12.26
CA ARG A 88 -4.95 -15.49 13.34
C ARG A 88 -3.44 -15.45 13.39
N ARG A 89 -2.87 -15.85 14.52
CA ARG A 89 -1.42 -15.98 14.66
C ARG A 89 -0.89 -17.02 13.66
N ILE A 90 0.20 -16.70 12.98
CA ILE A 90 0.84 -17.59 12.00
C ILE A 90 1.15 -18.95 12.61
N GLY A 91 0.87 -20.01 11.85
CA GLY A 91 1.17 -21.38 12.21
C GLY A 91 0.30 -21.95 13.34
N THR A 92 -0.77 -21.26 13.72
CA THR A 92 -1.73 -21.75 14.71
C THR A 92 -2.98 -22.33 14.04
N THR A 93 -3.59 -23.31 14.69
CA THR A 93 -4.90 -23.88 14.29
C THR A 93 -6.07 -23.17 14.94
N MET A 94 -5.83 -22.02 15.58
CA MET A 94 -6.88 -21.23 16.20
C MET A 94 -7.83 -20.66 15.15
N ASN A 95 -9.05 -20.35 15.61
CA ASN A 95 -10.04 -19.68 14.78
C ASN A 95 -9.55 -18.28 14.39
N PHE A 96 -9.91 -17.85 13.18
CA PHE A 96 -9.73 -16.47 12.79
C PHE A 96 -10.66 -15.56 13.61
N VAL A 97 -10.15 -14.39 13.99
CA VAL A 97 -10.87 -13.37 14.75
C VAL A 97 -10.73 -12.02 14.07
N GLU A 98 -11.67 -11.10 14.29
CA GLU A 98 -11.57 -9.75 13.72
C GLU A 98 -10.35 -9.01 14.30
N GLY A 99 -9.53 -8.43 13.43
CA GLY A 99 -8.36 -7.63 13.76
C GLY A 99 -8.14 -6.48 12.78
N LEU A 100 -7.14 -5.65 13.05
CA LEU A 100 -6.77 -4.51 12.20
C LEU A 100 -5.38 -4.73 11.60
N ILE A 101 -5.31 -4.89 10.28
CA ILE A 101 -4.05 -5.11 9.56
C ILE A 101 -3.56 -3.84 8.87
N LYS A 102 -2.24 -3.71 8.78
CA LYS A 102 -1.55 -2.64 8.06
C LYS A 102 -1.60 -2.92 6.55
N VAL A 103 -2.12 -1.97 5.78
CA VAL A 103 -2.20 -2.02 4.32
C VAL A 103 -1.53 -0.78 3.74
N ASN A 104 -0.63 -0.96 2.77
CA ASN A 104 0.06 0.16 2.14
C ASN A 104 -0.83 0.81 1.07
N VAL A 105 -0.99 2.13 1.13
CA VAL A 105 -2.02 2.88 0.36
C VAL A 105 -1.49 4.01 -0.50
N ALA A 106 -0.30 4.52 -0.22
CA ALA A 106 0.28 5.61 -0.97
C ALA A 106 1.80 5.65 -0.80
N THR A 107 2.47 6.34 -1.72
CA THR A 107 3.86 6.76 -1.59
C THR A 107 3.90 8.25 -1.28
N PHE A 108 4.89 8.66 -0.50
CA PHE A 108 5.12 10.05 -0.12
C PHE A 108 6.62 10.29 -0.10
N TYR A 109 7.05 11.53 -0.31
CA TYR A 109 8.45 11.92 -0.14
C TYR A 109 8.60 12.81 1.09
N MET A 110 9.61 12.54 1.90
CA MET A 110 10.01 13.42 2.98
C MET A 110 11.32 14.09 2.60
N SER A 111 11.43 15.40 2.86
CA SER A 111 12.63 16.19 2.63
C SER A 111 13.04 16.83 3.95
N LEU A 112 14.32 16.73 4.31
CA LEU A 112 14.93 17.34 5.49
C LEU A 112 15.98 18.36 5.07
#